data_AF-A0A7C3E0M4-F1
#
_entry.id   AF-A0A7C3E0M4-F1
#
_cell.length_a   1.000
_cell.length_b   1.000
_cell.length_c   1.000
_cell.angle_alpha   90.00
_cell.angle_beta   90.00
_cell.angle_gamma   90.00
#
_symmetry.space_group_name_H-M   'P 1'
#
loop_
_entity.id
_entity.type
_entity.pdbx_description
1 polymer ?
#
loop_
_entity_poly.entity_id
_entity_poly.type
_entity_poly.pdbx_seq_one_letter_code
_entity_poly.pdbx_strand_id
1 'polypeptide(L)'
;MKLFRREQLRLLMLTVSILLVTAAGQVFAAQNVILIVGDGMGFEHVKAGSYYATGQAGQLAFEQYYKCAVTTYPLGGGAPDSAAAGTSMATGYKVPNGVISQASNGSPYTTILEYAKSMGKSTGLVSTVSIADATPAAFGAHEPSRSNTTNIINDYLYGSKPNIIFGGGSGSWSSSQISTAQSLGYQYVTNYSQMAALSPTTQYALGLFASGDMTYEYDRLPSNTQPHLSQMASTALSILSNDPDGFFLMLEGGSIDHAAHSNDLNRVTREVV
;
A
#
# COMPACT_ATOMS: atom_id res chain seq x y z
N MET A 1 -4.56 51.80 -44.74
CA MET A 1 -4.80 50.33 -44.77
C MET A 1 -3.81 49.48 -43.95
N LYS A 2 -2.54 49.87 -43.76
CA LYS A 2 -1.54 49.08 -43.00
C LYS A 2 -1.67 49.15 -41.46
N LEU A 3 -2.19 50.24 -40.88
CA LEU A 3 -2.38 50.35 -39.42
C LEU A 3 -3.52 49.48 -38.88
N PHE A 4 -4.63 49.35 -39.63
CA PHE A 4 -5.82 48.60 -39.20
C PHE A 4 -5.55 47.09 -39.03
N ARG A 5 -4.62 46.52 -39.83
CA ARG A 5 -4.17 45.13 -39.68
C ARG A 5 -3.32 44.89 -38.42
N ARG A 6 -2.58 45.88 -37.93
CA ARG A 6 -1.73 45.72 -36.72
C ARG A 6 -2.54 45.71 -35.44
N GLU A 7 -3.60 46.52 -35.36
CA GLU A 7 -4.55 46.55 -34.24
C GLU A 7 -5.33 45.22 -34.15
N GLN A 8 -5.81 44.69 -35.29
CA GLN A 8 -6.52 43.41 -35.30
C GLN A 8 -5.61 42.21 -35.01
N LEU A 9 -4.33 42.22 -35.43
CA LEU A 9 -3.38 41.19 -35.02
C LEU A 9 -3.04 41.25 -33.53
N ARG A 10 -2.97 42.44 -32.92
CA ARG A 10 -2.76 42.60 -31.47
C ARG A 10 -3.97 42.13 -30.66
N LEU A 11 -5.18 42.44 -31.12
CA LEU A 11 -6.41 41.98 -30.48
C LEU A 11 -6.60 40.46 -30.62
N LEU A 12 -6.23 39.87 -31.77
CA LEU A 12 -6.22 38.42 -32.01
C LEU A 12 -5.15 37.69 -31.17
N MET A 13 -3.94 38.25 -31.05
CA MET A 13 -2.91 37.69 -30.18
C MET A 13 -3.28 37.80 -28.70
N LEU A 14 -3.91 38.90 -28.26
CA LEU A 14 -4.36 39.06 -26.87
C LEU A 14 -5.51 38.10 -26.53
N THR A 15 -6.45 37.86 -27.45
CA THR A 15 -7.53 36.88 -27.25
C THR A 15 -7.04 35.44 -27.29
N VAL A 16 -6.07 35.11 -28.15
CA VAL A 16 -5.40 33.79 -28.14
C VAL A 16 -4.58 33.58 -26.87
N SER A 17 -3.90 34.61 -26.34
CA SER A 17 -3.19 34.52 -25.06
C SER A 17 -4.13 34.38 -23.86
N ILE A 18 -5.31 35.04 -23.87
CA ILE A 18 -6.31 34.90 -22.80
C ILE A 18 -6.99 33.51 -22.84
N LEU A 19 -7.23 32.94 -24.03
CA LEU A 19 -7.74 31.56 -24.15
C LEU A 19 -6.72 30.47 -23.78
N LEU A 20 -5.41 30.73 -23.96
CA LEU A 20 -4.35 29.78 -23.58
C LEU A 20 -4.10 29.74 -22.07
N VAL A 21 -4.45 30.79 -21.31
CA VAL A 21 -4.27 30.82 -19.84
C VAL A 21 -5.38 30.08 -19.09
N THR A 22 -6.54 29.84 -19.72
CA THR A 22 -7.65 29.12 -19.09
C THR A 22 -7.62 27.60 -19.26
N ALA A 23 -6.61 27.06 -19.97
CA ALA A 23 -6.38 25.62 -20.07
C ALA A 23 -5.35 25.11 -19.05
N ALA A 24 -5.26 25.77 -17.88
CA ALA A 24 -4.76 25.08 -16.68
C ALA A 24 -5.73 23.94 -16.42
N GLY A 25 -5.39 22.74 -16.92
CA GLY A 25 -6.20 21.54 -16.73
C GLY A 25 -6.62 21.46 -15.27
N GLN A 26 -7.91 21.26 -15.02
CA GLN A 26 -8.36 21.00 -13.67
C GLN A 26 -7.59 19.78 -13.16
N VAL A 27 -6.67 20.00 -12.22
CA VAL A 27 -6.05 18.93 -11.46
C VAL A 27 -7.17 18.40 -10.57
N PHE A 28 -7.89 17.39 -11.06
CA PHE A 28 -8.85 16.69 -10.23
C PHE A 28 -8.05 16.03 -9.10
N ALA A 29 -8.27 16.49 -7.87
CA ALA A 29 -7.69 15.83 -6.70
C ALA A 29 -8.21 14.40 -6.63
N ALA A 30 -7.32 13.42 -6.47
CA ALA A 30 -7.72 12.03 -6.36
C ALA A 30 -8.54 11.83 -5.08
N GLN A 31 -9.80 11.38 -5.22
CA GLN A 31 -10.64 11.05 -4.07
C GLN A 31 -10.12 9.80 -3.35
N ASN A 32 -9.63 8.83 -4.13
CA ASN A 32 -9.18 7.54 -3.65
C ASN A 32 -7.75 7.27 -4.13
N VAL A 33 -6.94 6.66 -3.26
CA VAL A 33 -5.58 6.24 -3.58
C VAL A 33 -5.44 4.77 -3.21
N ILE A 34 -5.04 3.95 -4.19
CA ILE A 34 -4.61 2.56 -3.96
C ILE A 34 -3.12 2.51 -4.30
N LEU A 35 -2.30 2.20 -3.30
CA LEU A 35 -0.87 1.96 -3.48
C LEU A 35 -0.63 0.46 -3.43
N ILE A 36 -0.09 -0.10 -4.52
CA ILE A 36 0.27 -1.52 -4.60
C ILE A 36 1.79 -1.63 -4.53
N VAL A 37 2.29 -2.35 -3.53
CA VAL A 37 3.71 -2.61 -3.29
C VAL A 37 3.98 -4.09 -3.56
N GLY A 38 4.87 -4.39 -4.51
CA GLY A 38 5.49 -5.71 -4.59
C GLY A 38 6.85 -5.65 -3.89
N ASP A 39 6.98 -6.23 -2.70
CA ASP A 39 8.26 -6.17 -1.97
C ASP A 39 9.32 -6.95 -2.76
N GLY A 40 10.53 -6.40 -2.87
CA GLY A 40 11.60 -6.97 -3.70
C GLY A 40 11.32 -6.97 -5.22
N MET A 41 10.17 -6.47 -5.69
CA MET A 41 9.72 -6.59 -7.09
C MET A 41 10.42 -5.61 -8.05
N GLY A 42 11.70 -5.84 -8.31
CA GLY A 42 12.48 -5.12 -9.32
C GLY A 42 12.06 -5.45 -10.77
N PHE A 43 12.68 -4.76 -11.74
CA PHE A 43 12.32 -4.91 -13.16
C PHE A 43 12.41 -6.35 -13.69
N GLU A 44 13.41 -7.12 -13.24
CA GLU A 44 13.55 -8.52 -13.69
C GLU A 44 12.52 -9.45 -13.03
N HIS A 45 12.02 -9.13 -11.83
CA HIS A 45 10.91 -9.87 -11.21
C HIS A 45 9.63 -9.67 -12.02
N VAL A 46 9.32 -8.43 -12.41
CA VAL A 46 8.19 -8.09 -13.28
C VAL A 46 8.29 -8.83 -14.62
N LYS A 47 9.47 -8.80 -15.25
CA LYS A 47 9.71 -9.49 -16.52
C LYS A 47 9.53 -11.00 -16.39
N ALA A 48 10.08 -11.61 -15.34
CA ALA A 48 9.92 -13.04 -15.07
C ALA A 48 8.44 -13.42 -14.85
N GLY A 49 7.70 -12.63 -14.06
CA GLY A 49 6.26 -12.80 -13.87
C GLY A 49 5.48 -12.72 -15.18
N SER A 50 5.79 -11.74 -16.03
CA SER A 50 5.15 -11.62 -17.35
C SER A 50 5.39 -12.85 -18.24
N TYR A 51 6.63 -13.35 -18.29
CA TYR A 51 6.95 -14.58 -19.02
C TYR A 51 6.22 -15.79 -18.46
N TYR A 52 6.16 -15.92 -17.13
CA TYR A 52 5.45 -17.01 -16.48
C TYR A 52 3.94 -16.99 -16.79
N ALA A 53 3.30 -15.81 -16.70
CA ALA A 53 1.86 -15.68 -16.91
C ALA A 53 1.43 -15.77 -18.38
N THR A 54 2.24 -15.26 -19.31
CA THR A 54 1.79 -15.01 -20.69
C THR A 54 2.71 -15.57 -21.78
N GLY A 55 3.88 -16.08 -21.40
CA GLY A 55 4.93 -16.50 -22.34
C GLY A 55 5.71 -15.35 -22.99
N GLN A 56 5.40 -14.09 -22.66
CA GLN A 56 6.07 -12.90 -23.21
C GLN A 56 6.25 -11.81 -22.13
N ALA A 57 7.23 -10.93 -22.30
CA ALA A 57 7.41 -9.77 -21.40
C ALA A 57 6.41 -8.63 -21.73
N GLY A 58 6.08 -7.79 -20.74
CA GLY A 58 5.30 -6.57 -20.96
C GLY A 58 3.79 -6.77 -20.98
N GLN A 59 3.28 -7.88 -20.45
CA GLN A 59 1.87 -8.27 -20.58
C GLN A 59 1.10 -8.26 -19.25
N LEU A 60 1.74 -7.99 -18.11
CA LEU A 60 1.01 -7.89 -16.84
C LEU A 60 0.11 -6.64 -16.83
N ALA A 61 -1.00 -6.72 -16.10
CA ALA A 61 -2.05 -5.70 -16.14
C ALA A 61 -1.57 -4.28 -15.79
N PHE A 62 -0.53 -4.13 -14.97
CA PHE A 62 0.03 -2.82 -14.62
C PHE A 62 1.11 -2.32 -15.60
N GLU A 63 1.65 -3.19 -16.45
CA GLU A 63 2.72 -2.83 -17.38
C GLU A 63 2.26 -1.97 -18.57
N GLN A 64 0.94 -1.80 -18.73
CA GLN A 64 0.34 -0.88 -19.70
C GLN A 64 0.33 0.58 -19.24
N TYR A 65 0.58 0.86 -17.96
CA TYR A 65 0.58 2.21 -17.40
C TYR A 65 1.96 2.88 -17.51
N TYR A 66 2.02 4.16 -17.10
CA TYR A 66 3.26 4.93 -17.10
C TYR A 66 4.33 4.29 -16.22
N LYS A 67 5.55 4.17 -16.76
CA LYS A 67 6.70 3.56 -16.07
C LYS A 67 7.71 4.64 -15.70
N CYS A 68 8.17 4.61 -14.46
CA CYS A 68 9.25 5.44 -13.98
C CYS A 68 10.23 4.62 -13.13
N ALA A 69 11.45 5.13 -12.99
CA ALA A 69 12.46 4.56 -12.10
C ALA A 69 12.66 5.52 -10.92
N VAL A 70 12.83 4.95 -9.72
CA VAL A 70 13.04 5.70 -8.49
C VAL A 70 14.31 5.19 -7.80
N THR A 71 15.05 6.10 -7.15
CA THR A 71 16.21 5.73 -6.34
C THR A 71 15.77 5.31 -4.94
N THR A 72 16.27 4.18 -4.44
CA THR A 72 15.76 3.55 -3.22
C THR A 72 16.70 3.59 -2.02
N TYR A 73 17.92 4.12 -2.15
CA TYR A 73 18.91 4.12 -1.06
C TYR A 73 18.36 4.69 0.27
N PRO A 74 18.68 4.10 1.42
CA PRO A 74 18.24 4.59 2.73
C PRO A 74 19.10 5.77 3.20
N LEU A 75 18.74 6.39 4.32
CA LEU A 75 19.64 7.33 4.99
C LEU A 75 20.87 6.56 5.51
N GLY A 76 22.07 7.05 5.22
CA GLY A 76 23.33 6.34 5.51
C GLY A 76 23.89 5.54 4.33
N GLY A 77 23.12 5.38 3.24
CA GLY A 77 23.56 4.73 2.00
C GLY A 77 23.43 3.20 1.99
N GLY A 78 23.85 2.57 0.88
CA GLY A 78 23.71 1.13 0.67
C GLY A 78 22.37 0.71 0.07
N ALA A 79 22.09 -0.60 0.12
CA ALA A 79 20.80 -1.15 -0.27
C ALA A 79 19.77 -0.94 0.85
N PRO A 80 18.56 -0.46 0.53
CA PRO A 80 17.50 -0.30 1.52
C PRO A 80 16.98 -1.64 2.00
N ASP A 81 16.44 -1.66 3.22
CA ASP A 81 15.49 -2.69 3.65
C ASP A 81 14.04 -2.21 3.47
N SER A 82 13.07 -3.10 3.65
CA SER A 82 11.64 -2.79 3.51
C SER A 82 11.17 -1.69 4.47
N ALA A 83 11.80 -1.54 5.64
CA ALA A 83 11.45 -0.49 6.62
C ALA A 83 11.82 0.91 6.11
N ALA A 84 13.05 1.11 5.64
CA ALA A 84 13.48 2.40 5.11
C ALA A 84 12.78 2.75 3.79
N ALA A 85 12.58 1.76 2.90
CA ALA A 85 11.86 1.95 1.65
C ALA A 85 10.38 2.27 1.89
N GLY A 86 9.70 1.47 2.74
CA GLY A 86 8.32 1.70 3.17
C GLY A 86 8.14 3.07 3.80
N THR A 87 9.04 3.46 4.71
CA THR A 87 9.00 4.79 5.37
C THR A 87 9.12 5.91 4.34
N SER A 88 10.01 5.77 3.36
CA SER A 88 10.18 6.77 2.31
C SER A 88 8.92 6.93 1.46
N MET A 89 8.24 5.84 1.12
CA MET A 89 6.96 5.86 0.40
C MET A 89 5.83 6.45 1.25
N ALA A 90 5.77 6.09 2.53
CA ALA A 90 4.70 6.48 3.43
C ALA A 90 4.79 7.94 3.87
N THR A 91 5.99 8.48 4.07
CA THR A 91 6.21 9.78 4.73
C THR A 91 6.90 10.83 3.86
N GLY A 92 7.57 10.40 2.78
CA GLY A 92 8.44 11.27 1.98
C GLY A 92 9.84 11.51 2.60
N TYR A 93 10.14 10.94 3.77
CA TYR A 93 11.44 11.07 4.44
C TYR A 93 12.27 9.79 4.32
N LYS A 94 13.57 9.95 4.05
CA LYS A 94 14.53 8.85 4.16
C LYS A 94 14.95 8.64 5.60
N VAL A 95 14.97 7.37 6.01
CA VAL A 95 15.43 6.93 7.34
C VAL A 95 16.49 5.83 7.19
N PRO A 96 17.27 5.53 8.25
CA PRO A 96 18.17 4.37 8.24
C PRO A 96 17.40 3.06 8.13
N ASN A 97 18.07 2.00 7.65
CA ASN A 97 17.46 0.67 7.60
C ASN A 97 16.94 0.23 8.97
N GLY A 98 15.79 -0.45 8.96
CA GLY A 98 15.10 -0.92 10.15
C GLY A 98 14.24 0.11 10.86
N VAL A 99 14.31 1.41 10.55
CA VAL A 99 13.46 2.44 11.18
C VAL A 99 12.11 2.52 10.49
N ILE A 100 11.04 2.65 11.28
CA ILE A 100 9.64 2.74 10.82
C ILE A 100 9.13 4.16 11.08
N SER A 101 8.99 4.96 10.03
CA SER A 101 8.26 6.25 10.00
C SER A 101 8.49 7.23 11.14
N GLN A 102 9.72 7.30 11.66
CA GLN A 102 10.08 8.26 12.70
C GLN A 102 11.45 8.93 12.45
N ALA A 103 11.61 10.12 13.00
CA ALA A 103 12.85 10.86 13.02
C ALA A 103 13.88 10.23 13.98
N SER A 104 15.14 10.64 13.87
CA SER A 104 16.23 10.16 14.74
C SER A 104 16.05 10.50 16.22
N ASN A 105 15.24 11.51 16.55
CA ASN A 105 14.88 11.87 17.92
C ASN A 105 13.62 11.14 18.42
N GLY A 106 13.07 10.19 17.66
CA GLY A 106 11.85 9.45 17.98
C GLY A 106 10.55 10.20 17.70
N SER A 107 10.59 11.40 17.13
CA SER A 107 9.36 12.09 16.71
C SER A 107 8.73 11.39 15.49
N PRO A 108 7.42 11.17 15.46
CA PRO A 108 6.77 10.51 14.33
C PRO A 108 6.83 11.39 13.08
N TYR A 109 7.04 10.78 11.92
CA TYR A 109 6.74 11.40 10.63
C TYR A 109 5.34 10.99 10.20
N THR A 110 4.45 11.96 10.03
CA THR A 110 3.08 11.69 9.60
C THR A 110 3.07 10.94 8.26
N THR A 111 2.39 9.79 8.24
CA THR A 111 2.28 8.96 7.03
C THR A 111 1.15 9.44 6.12
N ILE A 112 1.17 9.04 4.86
CA ILE A 112 0.07 9.29 3.91
C ILE A 112 -1.25 8.67 4.36
N LEU A 113 -1.20 7.56 5.11
CA LEU A 113 -2.38 6.94 5.71
C LEU A 113 -2.96 7.86 6.78
N GLU A 114 -2.12 8.42 7.65
CA GLU A 114 -2.55 9.36 8.70
C GLU A 114 -3.05 10.68 8.11
N TYR A 115 -2.40 11.19 7.05
CA TYR A 115 -2.91 12.34 6.30
C TYR A 115 -4.30 12.04 5.73
N ALA A 116 -4.50 10.88 5.09
CA ALA A 116 -5.81 10.47 4.58
C ALA A 116 -6.85 10.44 5.71
N LYS A 117 -6.51 9.81 6.85
CA LYS A 117 -7.39 9.76 8.02
C LYS A 117 -7.75 11.15 8.55
N SER A 118 -6.78 12.07 8.61
CA SER A 118 -7.00 13.45 9.07
C SER A 118 -7.93 14.26 8.16
N MET A 119 -8.05 13.85 6.89
CA MET A 119 -8.99 14.42 5.91
C MET A 119 -10.37 13.76 5.96
N GLY A 120 -10.64 12.90 6.95
CA GLY A 120 -11.91 12.17 7.07
C GLY A 120 -11.99 10.88 6.25
N LYS A 121 -10.98 10.59 5.42
CA LYS A 121 -10.97 9.41 4.55
C LYS A 121 -10.78 8.12 5.34
N SER A 122 -11.39 7.05 4.85
CA SER A 122 -11.16 5.69 5.34
C SER A 122 -9.77 5.19 4.91
N THR A 123 -9.19 4.29 5.70
CA THR A 123 -7.81 3.82 5.47
C THR A 123 -7.69 2.31 5.59
N GLY A 124 -6.78 1.70 4.83
CA GLY A 124 -6.56 0.25 4.87
C GLY A 124 -5.11 -0.16 4.65
N LEU A 125 -4.72 -1.21 5.37
CA LEU A 125 -3.47 -1.95 5.21
C LEU A 125 -3.80 -3.41 4.88
N VAL A 126 -3.29 -3.91 3.77
CA VAL A 126 -3.47 -5.30 3.34
C VAL A 126 -2.12 -5.85 2.88
N SER A 127 -1.73 -7.02 3.37
CA SER A 127 -0.48 -7.66 3.01
C SER A 127 -0.59 -9.19 2.98
N THR A 128 0.23 -9.85 2.17
CA THR A 128 0.41 -11.32 2.21
C THR A 128 1.39 -11.79 3.28
N VAL A 129 2.17 -10.89 3.91
CA VAL A 129 3.05 -11.22 5.03
C VAL A 129 2.39 -10.86 6.37
N SER A 130 3.11 -11.03 7.47
CA SER A 130 2.67 -10.50 8.77
C SER A 130 2.29 -9.03 8.65
N ILE A 131 1.10 -8.64 9.12
CA ILE A 131 0.65 -7.25 9.03
C ILE A 131 1.49 -6.28 9.91
N ALA A 132 2.32 -6.83 10.80
CA ALA A 132 3.29 -6.09 11.60
C ALA A 132 4.72 -6.12 11.02
N ASP A 133 4.93 -6.67 9.82
CA ASP A 133 6.20 -6.53 9.11
C ASP A 133 6.38 -5.10 8.56
N ALA A 134 7.58 -4.80 8.10
CA ALA A 134 8.06 -3.44 7.88
C ALA A 134 7.24 -2.64 6.86
N THR A 135 6.85 -3.23 5.73
CA THR A 135 6.12 -2.50 4.69
C THR A 135 4.77 -2.00 5.21
N PRO A 136 3.86 -2.82 5.78
CA PRO A 136 2.62 -2.32 6.36
C PRO A 136 2.87 -1.43 7.59
N ALA A 137 3.85 -1.77 8.43
CA ALA A 137 4.20 -0.97 9.60
C ALA A 137 4.58 0.46 9.24
N ALA A 138 5.33 0.67 8.16
CA ALA A 138 5.72 2.00 7.71
C ALA A 138 4.55 2.92 7.40
N PHE A 139 3.36 2.39 7.07
CA PHE A 139 2.19 3.21 6.81
C PHE A 139 1.35 3.48 8.06
N GLY A 140 1.47 2.69 9.13
CA GLY A 140 0.57 2.78 10.29
C GLY A 140 1.23 2.85 11.67
N ALA A 141 2.56 2.82 11.77
CA ALA A 141 3.29 2.79 13.02
C ALA A 141 4.53 3.70 12.99
N HIS A 142 5.11 3.97 14.16
CA HIS A 142 6.31 4.79 14.33
C HIS A 142 7.25 4.14 15.36
N GLU A 143 8.26 3.43 14.87
CA GLU A 143 9.14 2.65 15.75
C GLU A 143 10.62 2.77 15.36
N PRO A 144 11.55 2.77 16.34
CA PRO A 144 12.99 2.79 16.07
C PRO A 144 13.50 1.52 15.40
N SER A 145 12.71 0.44 15.43
CA SER A 145 13.05 -0.84 14.85
C SER A 145 11.82 -1.56 14.32
N ARG A 146 11.91 -2.08 13.09
CA ARG A 146 10.93 -2.98 12.48
C ARG A 146 10.69 -4.26 13.28
N SER A 147 11.60 -4.60 14.19
CA SER A 147 11.45 -5.75 15.08
C SER A 147 10.55 -5.47 16.30
N ASN A 148 10.12 -4.23 16.54
CA ASN A 148 9.24 -3.86 17.66
C ASN A 148 7.76 -4.21 17.37
N THR A 149 7.49 -5.45 16.94
CA THR A 149 6.18 -5.88 16.43
C THR A 149 5.05 -5.66 17.44
N THR A 150 5.29 -5.85 18.73
CA THR A 150 4.30 -5.56 19.78
C THR A 150 3.89 -4.09 19.80
N ASN A 151 4.83 -3.16 19.65
CA ASN A 151 4.52 -1.74 19.63
C ASN A 151 3.91 -1.31 18.30
N ILE A 152 4.38 -1.87 17.17
CA ILE A 152 3.75 -1.65 15.85
C ILE A 152 2.25 -1.99 15.91
N ILE A 153 1.90 -3.11 16.53
CA ILE A 153 0.50 -3.49 16.73
C ILE A 153 -0.23 -2.49 17.64
N ASN A 154 0.42 -1.99 18.69
CA ASN A 154 -0.17 -0.97 19.56
C ASN A 154 -0.41 0.35 18.80
N ASP A 155 0.49 0.76 17.92
CA ASP A 155 0.32 1.95 17.09
C ASP A 155 -0.87 1.82 16.14
N TYR A 156 -1.10 0.63 15.58
CA TYR A 156 -2.33 0.38 14.80
C TYR A 156 -3.59 0.54 15.64
N LEU A 157 -3.60 0.07 16.88
CA LEU A 157 -4.80 0.08 17.73
C LEU A 157 -5.09 1.44 18.34
N TYR A 158 -4.06 2.16 18.78
CA TYR A 158 -4.19 3.39 19.57
C TYR A 158 -3.79 4.65 18.81
N GLY A 159 -3.02 4.53 17.74
CA GLY A 159 -2.58 5.62 16.88
C GLY A 159 -3.36 5.67 15.56
N SER A 160 -2.83 5.03 14.53
CA SER A 160 -3.29 5.19 13.14
C SER A 160 -4.70 4.65 12.87
N LYS A 161 -5.13 3.62 13.62
CA LYS A 161 -6.45 2.99 13.57
C LYS A 161 -7.03 2.83 12.13
N PRO A 162 -6.36 2.08 11.24
CA PRO A 162 -6.87 1.80 9.91
C PRO A 162 -8.25 1.12 9.94
N ASN A 163 -9.15 1.48 9.04
CA ASN A 163 -10.43 0.80 8.92
C ASN A 163 -10.25 -0.69 8.55
N ILE A 164 -9.26 -1.01 7.73
CA ILE A 164 -8.95 -2.39 7.33
C ILE A 164 -7.51 -2.74 7.71
N ILE A 165 -7.34 -3.87 8.40
CA ILE A 165 -6.03 -4.45 8.72
C ILE A 165 -6.08 -5.94 8.35
N PHE A 166 -5.59 -6.30 7.16
CA PHE A 166 -5.65 -7.68 6.64
C PHE A 166 -4.26 -8.23 6.34
N GLY A 167 -3.93 -9.39 6.89
CA GLY A 167 -2.71 -10.12 6.52
C GLY A 167 -2.46 -11.35 7.38
N GLY A 168 -1.20 -11.76 7.45
CA GLY A 168 -0.75 -12.82 8.36
C GLY A 168 -0.40 -12.28 9.75
N GLY A 169 0.37 -13.07 10.49
CA GLY A 169 1.08 -12.63 11.70
C GLY A 169 0.31 -12.80 13.00
N SER A 170 -0.76 -13.61 13.06
CA SER A 170 -1.54 -13.79 14.30
C SER A 170 -0.71 -14.27 15.50
N GLY A 171 0.41 -14.94 15.27
CA GLY A 171 1.34 -15.36 16.32
C GLY A 171 2.09 -14.20 16.99
N SER A 172 2.13 -13.02 16.37
CA SER A 172 2.71 -11.79 16.94
C SER A 172 1.69 -10.98 17.74
N TRP A 173 0.39 -11.29 17.62
CA TRP A 173 -0.68 -10.61 18.34
C TRP A 173 -0.97 -11.33 19.66
N SER A 174 -0.94 -10.59 20.76
CA SER A 174 -1.42 -11.13 22.04
C SER A 174 -2.95 -11.23 22.07
N SER A 175 -3.48 -12.14 22.88
CA SER A 175 -4.93 -12.23 23.09
C SER A 175 -5.53 -10.91 23.59
N SER A 176 -4.79 -10.16 24.40
CA SER A 176 -5.20 -8.83 24.89
C SER A 176 -5.31 -7.81 23.77
N GLN A 177 -4.39 -7.81 22.80
CA GLN A 177 -4.44 -6.91 21.64
C GLN A 177 -5.61 -7.27 20.72
N ILE A 178 -5.88 -8.56 20.51
CA ILE A 178 -7.05 -9.01 19.74
C ILE A 178 -8.35 -8.56 20.44
N SER A 179 -8.47 -8.79 21.75
CA SER A 179 -9.64 -8.31 22.52
C SER A 179 -9.78 -6.78 22.49
N THR A 180 -8.66 -6.06 22.48
CA THR A 180 -8.65 -4.59 22.34
C THR A 180 -9.13 -4.18 20.95
N ALA A 181 -8.68 -4.84 19.87
CA ALA A 181 -9.18 -4.56 18.53
C ALA A 181 -10.71 -4.74 18.46
N GLN A 182 -11.23 -5.83 19.03
CA GLN A 182 -12.67 -6.08 19.10
C GLN A 182 -13.41 -5.00 19.89
N SER A 183 -12.87 -4.54 21.04
CA SER A 183 -13.49 -3.46 21.82
C SER A 183 -13.45 -2.10 21.11
N LEU A 184 -12.47 -1.89 20.23
CA LEU A 184 -12.37 -0.72 19.35
C LEU A 184 -13.31 -0.78 18.14
N GLY A 185 -14.06 -1.88 17.98
CA GLY A 185 -15.07 -2.08 16.95
C GLY A 185 -14.61 -2.93 15.74
N TYR A 186 -13.40 -3.49 15.76
CA TYR A 186 -12.94 -4.34 14.67
C TYR A 186 -13.68 -5.68 14.65
N GLN A 187 -14.27 -6.02 13.51
CA GLN A 187 -14.72 -7.38 13.25
C GLN A 187 -13.51 -8.27 12.98
N TYR A 188 -13.26 -9.23 13.88
CA TYR A 188 -12.11 -10.12 13.80
C TYR A 188 -12.44 -11.37 12.96
N VAL A 189 -11.68 -11.59 11.90
CA VAL A 189 -11.82 -12.72 10.96
C VAL A 189 -10.49 -13.45 10.76
N THR A 190 -10.52 -14.76 10.58
CA THR A 190 -9.31 -15.60 10.51
C THR A 190 -9.23 -16.49 9.27
N ASN A 191 -10.22 -16.42 8.38
CA ASN A 191 -10.22 -17.16 7.12
C ASN A 191 -11.06 -16.45 6.05
N TYR A 192 -10.95 -16.92 4.81
CA TYR A 192 -11.67 -16.38 3.65
C TYR A 192 -13.19 -16.36 3.84
N SER A 193 -13.78 -17.44 4.37
CA SER A 193 -15.24 -17.53 4.55
C SER A 193 -15.77 -16.45 5.48
N GLN A 194 -15.11 -16.24 6.63
CA GLN A 194 -15.44 -15.17 7.57
C GLN A 194 -15.21 -13.78 6.97
N MET A 195 -14.11 -13.57 6.24
CA MET A 195 -13.81 -12.31 5.58
C MET A 195 -14.84 -11.97 4.49
N ALA A 196 -15.25 -12.96 3.69
CA ALA A 196 -16.26 -12.80 2.64
C ALA A 196 -17.66 -12.53 3.19
N ALA A 197 -17.92 -12.83 4.46
CA ALA A 197 -19.17 -12.53 5.16
C ALA A 197 -19.22 -11.12 5.76
N LEU A 198 -18.14 -10.33 5.68
CA LEU A 198 -18.14 -8.94 6.13
C LEU A 198 -19.12 -8.11 5.30
N SER A 199 -19.93 -7.29 5.98
CA SER A 199 -20.86 -6.38 5.32
C SER A 199 -20.11 -5.20 4.67
N PRO A 200 -20.57 -4.67 3.53
CA PRO A 200 -20.08 -3.39 3.01
C PRO A 200 -20.20 -2.23 4.02
N THR A 201 -21.11 -2.33 4.99
CA THR A 201 -21.29 -1.34 6.07
C THR A 201 -20.34 -1.54 7.26
N THR A 202 -19.47 -2.55 7.24
CA THR A 202 -18.46 -2.75 8.29
C THR A 202 -17.54 -1.54 8.38
N GLN A 203 -17.37 -0.97 9.57
CA GLN A 203 -16.52 0.22 9.75
C GLN A 203 -15.04 -0.14 9.98
N TYR A 204 -14.80 -1.22 10.71
CA TYR A 204 -13.46 -1.70 11.08
C TYR A 204 -13.39 -3.22 10.97
N ALA A 205 -12.34 -3.75 10.34
CA ALA A 205 -12.12 -5.19 10.21
C ALA A 205 -10.64 -5.55 10.41
N LEU A 206 -10.41 -6.57 11.25
CA LEU A 206 -9.08 -7.14 11.51
C LEU A 206 -9.09 -8.57 10.98
N GLY A 207 -8.26 -8.84 9.99
CA GLY A 207 -8.10 -10.15 9.36
C GLY A 207 -6.69 -10.67 9.59
N LEU A 208 -6.57 -11.73 10.39
CA LEU A 208 -5.29 -12.40 10.65
C LEU A 208 -5.39 -13.86 10.18
N PHE A 209 -4.88 -14.12 8.97
CA PHE A 209 -5.17 -15.36 8.24
C PHE A 209 -4.12 -16.46 8.42
N ALA A 210 -2.94 -16.12 8.97
CA ALA A 210 -1.86 -17.06 9.24
C ALA A 210 -1.14 -16.68 10.54
N SER A 211 -0.42 -17.62 11.16
CA SER A 211 0.36 -17.34 12.38
C SER A 211 1.60 -16.48 12.11
N GLY A 212 2.29 -16.73 10.99
CA GLY A 212 3.30 -15.86 10.41
C GLY A 212 2.80 -15.32 9.08
N ASP A 213 3.66 -15.30 8.07
CA ASP A 213 3.27 -14.92 6.70
C ASP A 213 2.21 -15.89 6.14
N MET A 214 1.43 -15.39 5.19
CA MET A 214 0.45 -16.23 4.49
C MET A 214 1.17 -17.23 3.59
N THR A 215 0.48 -18.31 3.25
CA THR A 215 1.02 -19.34 2.35
C THR A 215 1.28 -18.76 0.97
N TYR A 216 2.50 -18.98 0.45
CA TYR A 216 2.82 -18.66 -0.95
C TYR A 216 1.77 -19.23 -1.90
N GLU A 217 1.37 -18.47 -2.90
CA GLU A 217 0.43 -18.82 -3.95
C GLU A 217 0.82 -20.11 -4.69
N TYR A 218 2.12 -20.36 -4.85
CA TYR A 218 2.62 -21.61 -5.44
C TYR A 218 2.37 -22.84 -4.56
N ASP A 219 2.38 -22.67 -3.24
CA ASP A 219 2.27 -23.77 -2.26
C ASP A 219 0.83 -24.00 -1.77
N ARG A 220 -0.14 -23.20 -2.24
CA ARG A 220 -1.53 -23.30 -1.78
C ARG A 220 -2.14 -24.64 -2.19
N LEU A 221 -2.54 -25.41 -1.18
CA LEU A 221 -3.36 -26.60 -1.35
C LEU A 221 -4.85 -26.24 -1.46
N PRO A 222 -5.71 -27.08 -2.08
CA PRO A 222 -7.16 -26.85 -2.14
C PRO A 222 -7.85 -26.70 -0.77
N SER A 223 -7.23 -27.22 0.30
CA SER A 223 -7.73 -27.09 1.68
C SER A 223 -7.33 -25.77 2.35
N ASN A 224 -6.53 -24.92 1.71
CA ASN A 224 -6.10 -23.65 2.27
C ASN A 224 -7.31 -22.71 2.41
N THR A 225 -7.52 -22.21 3.62
CA THR A 225 -8.65 -21.32 3.96
C THR A 225 -8.28 -19.85 3.99
N GLN A 226 -7.01 -19.52 3.76
CA GLN A 226 -6.51 -18.14 3.71
C GLN A 226 -7.02 -17.47 2.42
N PRO A 227 -7.44 -16.20 2.47
CA PRO A 227 -7.79 -15.47 1.26
C PRO A 227 -6.56 -15.23 0.37
N HIS A 228 -6.78 -15.03 -0.92
CA HIS A 228 -5.78 -14.47 -1.84
C HIS A 228 -5.68 -12.95 -1.66
N LEU A 229 -4.56 -12.34 -2.08
CA LEU A 229 -4.39 -10.88 -2.03
C LEU A 229 -5.52 -10.15 -2.79
N SER A 230 -5.92 -10.66 -3.95
CA SER A 230 -7.02 -10.12 -4.75
C SER A 230 -8.38 -10.18 -4.04
N GLN A 231 -8.62 -11.21 -3.23
CA GLN A 231 -9.82 -11.33 -2.41
C GLN A 231 -9.79 -10.36 -1.23
N MET A 232 -8.65 -10.22 -0.55
CA MET A 232 -8.48 -9.22 0.52
C MET A 232 -8.66 -7.80 -0.02
N ALA A 233 -8.09 -7.50 -1.18
CA ALA A 233 -8.24 -6.21 -1.86
C ALA A 233 -9.71 -5.94 -2.23
N SER A 234 -10.41 -6.94 -2.80
CA SER A 234 -11.82 -6.80 -3.17
C SER A 234 -12.71 -6.53 -1.96
N THR A 235 -12.49 -7.22 -0.83
CA THR A 235 -13.22 -6.97 0.42
C THR A 235 -12.87 -5.62 1.03
N ALA A 236 -11.58 -5.23 1.03
CA ALA A 236 -11.18 -3.92 1.51
C ALA A 236 -11.88 -2.80 0.69
N LEU A 237 -11.90 -2.93 -0.63
CA LEU A 237 -12.56 -1.96 -1.52
C LEU A 237 -14.08 -1.95 -1.32
N SER A 238 -14.73 -3.09 -1.12
CA SER A 238 -16.18 -3.15 -0.90
C SER A 238 -16.62 -2.44 0.38
N ILE A 239 -15.73 -2.28 1.35
CA ILE A 239 -15.93 -1.54 2.59
C ILE A 239 -15.52 -0.07 2.42
N LEU A 240 -14.25 0.18 2.06
CA LEU A 240 -13.65 1.52 2.03
C LEU A 240 -14.29 2.45 0.99
N SER A 241 -14.82 1.91 -0.11
CA SER A 241 -15.45 2.72 -1.17
C SER A 241 -16.80 3.34 -0.77
N ASN A 242 -17.37 2.94 0.37
CA ASN A 242 -18.59 3.56 0.90
C ASN A 242 -18.32 4.89 1.61
N ASP A 243 -17.07 5.26 1.82
CA ASP A 243 -16.70 6.54 2.40
C ASP A 243 -16.84 7.67 1.36
N PRO A 244 -17.76 8.64 1.55
CA PRO A 244 -17.94 9.73 0.60
C PRO A 244 -16.74 10.67 0.53
N ASP A 245 -15.92 10.74 1.58
CA ASP A 245 -14.69 11.52 1.58
C ASP A 245 -13.57 10.79 0.81
N GLY A 246 -13.72 9.48 0.56
CA GLY A 246 -12.81 8.62 -0.17
C GLY A 246 -11.89 7.81 0.74
N PHE A 247 -10.85 7.19 0.18
CA PHE A 247 -9.97 6.31 0.96
C PHE A 247 -8.50 6.29 0.52
N PHE A 248 -7.63 5.83 1.42
CA PHE A 248 -6.27 5.37 1.12
C PHE A 248 -6.15 3.88 1.44
N LEU A 249 -5.65 3.08 0.50
CA LEU A 249 -5.44 1.65 0.67
C LEU A 249 -4.02 1.27 0.22
N MET A 250 -3.23 0.70 1.14
CA MET A 250 -1.97 0.06 0.80
C MET A 250 -2.20 -1.45 0.67
N LEU A 251 -1.82 -2.00 -0.48
CA LEU A 251 -1.83 -3.42 -0.80
C LEU A 251 -0.41 -3.91 -1.01
N GLU A 252 -0.04 -5.02 -0.38
CA GLU A 252 1.30 -5.58 -0.50
C GLU A 252 1.29 -7.05 -0.92
N GLY A 253 2.03 -7.36 -1.99
CA GLY A 253 2.55 -8.70 -2.25
C GLY A 253 3.94 -8.83 -1.62
N GLY A 254 3.98 -9.12 -0.31
CA GLY A 254 5.23 -9.09 0.47
C GLY A 254 6.10 -10.33 0.28
N SER A 255 5.45 -11.48 0.05
CA SER A 255 6.12 -12.77 -0.13
C SER A 255 6.98 -12.88 -1.40
N ILE A 256 6.89 -11.91 -2.34
CA ILE A 256 7.80 -11.83 -3.50
C ILE A 256 9.25 -11.74 -3.02
N ASP A 257 9.53 -10.86 -2.06
CA ASP A 257 10.86 -10.66 -1.47
C ASP A 257 11.35 -11.91 -0.73
N HIS A 258 10.48 -12.51 0.11
CA HIS A 258 10.82 -13.70 0.89
C HIS A 258 11.16 -14.90 -0.02
N ALA A 259 10.42 -15.05 -1.12
CA ALA A 259 10.71 -16.06 -2.14
C ALA A 259 12.04 -15.76 -2.87
N ALA A 260 12.33 -14.48 -3.17
CA ALA A 260 13.56 -14.05 -3.80
C ALA A 260 14.79 -14.29 -2.90
N HIS A 261 14.68 -13.98 -1.60
CA HIS A 261 15.71 -14.31 -0.60
C HIS A 261 16.01 -15.81 -0.54
N SER A 262 15.00 -16.64 -0.76
CA SER A 262 15.13 -18.11 -0.80
C SER A 262 15.63 -18.63 -2.16
N ASN A 263 15.85 -17.76 -3.15
CA ASN A 263 16.17 -18.11 -4.55
C ASN A 263 15.14 -19.06 -5.19
N ASP A 264 13.86 -18.94 -4.82
CA ASP A 264 12.79 -19.80 -5.34
C ASP A 264 12.01 -19.11 -6.46
N LEU A 265 12.45 -19.32 -7.70
CA LEU A 265 11.85 -18.68 -8.88
C LEU A 265 10.37 -19.03 -9.04
N ASN A 266 9.96 -20.26 -8.71
CA ASN A 266 8.57 -20.68 -8.88
C ASN A 266 7.63 -19.90 -7.96
N ARG A 267 8.03 -19.74 -6.69
CA ARG A 267 7.31 -18.89 -5.73
C ARG A 267 7.34 -17.43 -6.16
N VAL A 268 8.52 -16.89 -6.51
CA VAL A 268 8.66 -15.50 -6.99
C VAL A 268 7.69 -15.20 -8.13
N THR A 269 7.72 -16.00 -9.21
CA THR A 269 6.88 -15.71 -10.38
C THR A 269 5.40 -15.85 -10.08
N ARG A 270 5.04 -16.70 -9.10
CA ARG A 270 3.65 -16.93 -8.72
C ARG A 270 3.11 -15.88 -7.76
N GLU A 271 3.94 -15.28 -6.91
CA GLU A 271 3.56 -14.13 -6.07
C GLU A 271 3.43 -12.83 -6.89
N VAL A 272 4.12 -12.71 -8.02
CA VAL A 272 4.06 -11.53 -8.90
C VAL A 272 2.73 -11.44 -9.68
N VAL A 273 2.04 -12.56 -9.93
CA VAL A 273 0.95 -12.68 -10.93
C VAL A 273 -0.40 -13.07 -10.36
#